data_AF-A0A090D3I6-F1
#
_entry.id   AF-A0A090D3I6-F1
#
_cell.length_a   1.000
_cell.length_b   1.000
_cell.length_c   1.000
_cell.angle_alpha   90.00
_cell.angle_beta   90.00
_cell.angle_gamma   90.00
#
_symmetry.space_group_name_H-M   'P 1'
#
loop_
_entity.id
_entity.type
_entity.pdbx_description
1 polymer ?
#
loop_
_entity_poly.entity_id
_entity_poly.type
_entity_poly.pdbx_seq_one_letter_code
_entity_poly.pdbx_strand_id
1 'polypeptide(L)'
;MLRLNFLILWAAAASLFASALPISDVSEEEINTPTPEPKKTFWKSFNPNTDFRNRNFNTISRIYNLTVYPNQVPILTFGGAAFVPKGLFAQNVVGRVDPVGNFTGFEHSIEYFFALSPLPQANPSSAAITSYKIVEFSSECRDIAASVVYLYTSVVNPGSPDHGKPLPPLKQVAFWKFNKEGEVEKYDAWIPNLNSWVTRTTMASLGNPEFQLESIRQICYGTQARCYGPNQQWDSIEDCVVGLAKKNYGTYDEAWGDNVVCRTIHLVLTQTRPDVHCPHVGPTGGGKCVDVEYPENYFSDKWLYEEETGETFVCK
;
A
#
# COMPACT_ATOMS: atom_id res chain seq x y z
N MET A 1 20.22 46.46 -2.16
CA MET A 1 20.17 46.61 -0.69
C MET A 1 20.22 45.21 -0.08
N LEU A 2 21.38 44.54 -0.05
CA LEU A 2 22.33 44.43 1.07
C LEU A 2 21.71 44.35 2.49
N ARG A 3 21.76 43.16 3.10
CA ARG A 3 22.28 42.85 4.47
C ARG A 3 22.72 41.36 4.48
N LEU A 4 24.02 41.07 4.38
CA LEU A 4 24.97 40.75 5.47
C LEU A 4 24.47 39.63 6.42
N ASN A 5 24.95 38.38 6.29
CA ASN A 5 26.17 37.78 6.89
C ASN A 5 26.22 37.85 8.43
N PHE A 6 26.21 36.68 9.08
CA PHE A 6 27.08 36.37 10.23
C PHE A 6 27.32 34.85 10.32
N LEU A 7 28.53 34.45 9.93
CA LEU A 7 29.26 33.26 10.41
C LEU A 7 29.99 33.65 11.71
N ILE A 8 30.20 32.68 12.61
CA ILE A 8 31.36 32.46 13.53
C ILE A 8 30.99 31.23 14.39
N LEU A 9 31.55 30.04 14.16
CA LEU A 9 32.80 29.48 14.74
C LEU A 9 32.76 29.30 16.27
N TRP A 10 32.95 28.06 16.76
CA TRP A 10 34.19 27.60 17.44
C TRP A 10 34.06 26.15 17.92
N ALA A 11 35.20 25.47 17.91
CA ALA A 11 35.39 24.04 18.19
C ALA A 11 36.18 23.82 19.48
N ALA A 12 36.15 22.55 19.92
CA ALA A 12 37.23 21.79 20.55
C ALA A 12 37.36 21.72 22.10
N ALA A 13 37.31 20.46 22.56
CA ALA A 13 38.25 19.75 23.43
C ALA A 13 38.32 20.08 24.94
N ALA A 14 38.22 19.02 25.76
CA ALA A 14 39.35 18.54 26.59
C ALA A 14 39.00 17.24 27.33
N SER A 15 40.02 16.42 27.48
CA SER A 15 40.01 15.06 28.04
C SER A 15 40.66 15.03 29.44
N LEU A 16 40.41 13.93 30.16
CA LEU A 16 41.31 13.21 31.09
C LEU A 16 41.43 13.61 32.58
N PHE A 17 41.78 12.56 33.34
CA PHE A 17 42.22 12.38 34.74
C PHE A 17 41.14 11.82 35.70
N ALA A 18 41.39 10.79 36.53
CA ALA A 18 42.51 9.87 36.73
C ALA A 18 42.07 8.68 37.62
N SER A 19 42.80 7.56 37.51
CA SER A 19 43.14 6.48 38.48
C SER A 19 42.89 6.73 39.98
N ALA A 20 42.78 5.76 40.89
CA ALA A 20 42.75 4.29 40.96
C ALA A 20 42.63 3.91 42.47
N LEU A 21 42.29 2.65 42.79
CA LEU A 21 42.91 1.75 43.80
C LEU A 21 41.89 0.75 44.43
N PRO A 22 42.38 -0.39 44.97
CA PRO A 22 41.77 -1.71 44.81
C PRO A 22 41.04 -2.20 46.06
N ILE A 23 40.21 -3.24 45.91
CA ILE A 23 39.70 -4.03 47.03
C ILE A 23 40.07 -5.50 46.79
N SER A 24 40.59 -6.10 47.85
CA SER A 24 41.19 -7.42 47.99
C SER A 24 40.21 -8.59 47.94
N ASP A 25 40.75 -9.72 47.52
CA ASP A 25 40.21 -11.09 47.50
C ASP A 25 39.53 -11.54 48.80
N VAL A 26 38.43 -12.29 48.64
CA VAL A 26 38.01 -13.35 49.55
C VAL A 26 37.80 -14.60 48.71
N SER A 27 38.59 -15.63 49.01
CA SER A 27 38.57 -16.94 48.36
C SER A 27 37.39 -17.78 48.84
N GLU A 28 36.54 -18.22 47.91
CA GLU A 28 35.64 -19.36 48.12
C GLU A 28 36.14 -20.56 47.33
N GLU A 29 36.26 -21.67 48.04
CA GLU A 29 36.82 -22.94 47.60
C GLU A 29 35.75 -23.71 46.81
N GLU A 30 35.86 -23.72 45.47
CA GLU A 30 34.87 -24.34 44.59
C GLU A 30 35.19 -25.82 44.31
N ILE A 31 34.17 -26.65 44.50
CA ILE A 31 34.18 -28.12 44.41
C ILE A 31 34.48 -28.56 42.97
N ASN A 32 35.59 -29.27 42.79
CA ASN A 32 36.09 -29.71 41.49
C ASN A 32 35.29 -30.92 40.95
N THR A 33 34.32 -30.67 40.08
CA THR A 33 33.69 -31.70 39.24
C THR A 33 34.15 -31.54 37.79
N PRO A 34 34.55 -32.61 37.08
CA PRO A 34 35.06 -32.47 35.72
C PRO A 34 33.92 -32.09 34.78
N THR A 35 33.90 -30.82 34.38
CA THR A 35 33.04 -30.30 33.31
C THR A 35 33.61 -30.80 31.97
N PRO A 36 32.80 -31.37 31.06
CA PRO A 36 33.28 -31.73 29.74
C PRO A 36 33.78 -30.47 29.02
N GLU A 37 35.01 -30.50 28.50
CA GLU A 37 35.54 -29.40 27.70
C GLU A 37 34.56 -29.09 26.56
N PRO A 38 34.03 -27.87 26.45
CA PRO A 38 33.29 -27.48 25.27
C PRO A 38 34.32 -27.47 24.13
N LYS A 39 34.19 -28.43 23.21
CA LYS A 39 34.90 -28.38 21.93
C LYS A 39 34.71 -26.98 21.38
N LYS A 40 35.80 -26.21 21.31
CA LYS A 40 35.85 -24.89 20.65
C LYS A 40 35.59 -25.09 19.17
N THR A 41 34.32 -25.34 18.85
CA THR A 41 33.78 -25.08 17.53
C THR A 41 33.82 -23.57 17.39
N PHE A 42 34.80 -23.09 16.64
CA PHE A 42 34.76 -21.74 16.09
C PHE A 42 33.55 -21.68 15.14
N TRP A 43 32.35 -21.56 15.70
CA TRP A 43 31.25 -20.96 14.99
C TRP A 43 31.65 -19.51 14.81
N LYS A 44 32.30 -19.19 13.68
CA LYS A 44 32.17 -17.84 13.16
C LYS A 44 30.67 -17.62 13.05
N SER A 45 30.11 -16.74 13.87
CA SER A 45 28.80 -16.19 13.60
C SER A 45 28.93 -15.47 12.26
N PHE A 46 28.68 -16.18 11.17
CA PHE A 46 28.24 -15.52 9.97
C PHE A 46 26.98 -14.78 10.43
N ASN A 47 26.96 -13.45 10.32
CA ASN A 47 25.72 -12.70 10.45
C ASN A 47 25.23 -12.39 9.03
N PRO A 48 24.58 -13.34 8.33
CA PRO A 48 23.96 -13.11 7.04
C PRO A 48 22.70 -12.22 7.14
N ASN A 49 22.36 -11.74 8.35
CA ASN A 49 21.05 -11.23 8.73
C ASN A 49 20.84 -9.72 8.53
N THR A 50 21.54 -9.06 7.59
CA THR A 50 21.38 -7.61 7.38
C THR A 50 21.16 -7.15 5.95
N ASP A 51 21.69 -7.83 4.92
CA ASP A 51 21.56 -7.31 3.55
C ASP A 51 20.13 -7.48 3.01
N PHE A 52 19.59 -8.70 3.05
CA PHE A 52 18.24 -8.96 2.51
C PHE A 52 17.15 -8.28 3.34
N ARG A 53 17.28 -8.24 4.67
CA ARG A 53 16.29 -7.63 5.55
C ARG A 53 16.20 -6.13 5.30
N ASN A 54 17.34 -5.44 5.21
CA ASN A 54 17.39 -4.01 4.88
C ASN A 54 16.92 -3.76 3.44
N ARG A 55 17.31 -4.61 2.48
CA ARG A 55 16.82 -4.54 1.10
C ARG A 55 15.30 -4.62 1.05
N ASN A 56 14.69 -5.64 1.67
CA ASN A 56 13.24 -5.84 1.69
C ASN A 56 12.53 -4.64 2.34
N PHE A 57 13.03 -4.16 3.48
CA PHE A 57 12.53 -2.95 4.12
C PHE A 57 12.58 -1.75 3.19
N ASN A 58 13.71 -1.53 2.50
CA ASN A 58 13.90 -0.41 1.59
C ASN A 58 13.01 -0.52 0.35
N THR A 59 12.82 -1.71 -0.22
CA THR A 59 11.89 -1.94 -1.33
C THR A 59 10.46 -1.60 -0.92
N ILE A 60 9.97 -2.14 0.20
CA ILE A 60 8.63 -1.86 0.73
C ILE A 60 8.46 -0.37 1.05
N SER A 61 9.45 0.23 1.70
CA SER A 61 9.44 1.67 2.01
C SER A 61 9.33 2.52 0.75
N ARG A 62 10.08 2.20 -0.31
CA ARG A 62 10.01 2.90 -1.60
C ARG A 62 8.65 2.72 -2.29
N ILE A 63 8.02 1.55 -2.17
CA ILE A 63 6.65 1.33 -2.65
C ILE A 63 5.69 2.28 -1.93
N TYR A 64 5.66 2.29 -0.60
CA TYR A 64 4.76 3.18 0.13
C TYR A 64 5.09 4.66 -0.05
N ASN A 65 6.35 5.02 -0.29
CA ASN A 65 6.70 6.41 -0.61
C ASN A 65 6.01 6.90 -1.90
N LEU A 66 5.74 6.02 -2.86
CA LEU A 66 5.00 6.38 -4.06
C LEU A 66 3.50 6.57 -3.81
N THR A 67 2.95 6.15 -2.68
CA THR A 67 1.54 6.41 -2.29
C THR A 67 1.35 7.82 -1.68
N VAL A 68 2.44 8.48 -1.28
CA VAL A 68 2.42 9.79 -0.64
C VAL A 68 2.31 10.90 -1.68
N TYR A 69 1.37 11.82 -1.50
CA TYR A 69 1.24 13.02 -2.32
C TYR A 69 2.48 13.92 -2.24
N PRO A 70 3.04 14.40 -3.36
CA PRO A 70 2.58 14.24 -4.76
C PRO A 70 3.28 13.11 -5.55
N ASN A 71 3.96 12.17 -4.91
CA ASN A 71 4.82 11.19 -5.56
C ASN A 71 4.07 10.23 -6.52
N GLN A 72 2.79 9.96 -6.29
CA GLN A 72 1.92 9.17 -7.17
C GLN A 72 1.45 9.92 -8.42
N VAL A 73 1.48 11.25 -8.42
CA VAL A 73 0.83 12.07 -9.46
C VAL A 73 1.38 11.79 -10.87
N PRO A 74 2.71 11.63 -11.08
CA PRO A 74 3.22 11.28 -12.40
C PRO A 74 2.71 9.94 -12.92
N ILE A 75 2.55 8.94 -12.04
CA ILE A 75 2.05 7.59 -12.37
C ILE A 75 0.60 7.67 -12.86
N LEU A 76 -0.20 8.50 -12.18
CA LEU A 76 -1.60 8.76 -12.52
C LEU A 76 -1.77 9.57 -13.82
N THR A 77 -0.94 10.59 -14.01
CA THR A 77 -1.14 11.58 -15.08
C THR A 77 -0.64 11.08 -16.43
N PHE A 78 0.47 10.33 -16.44
CA PHE A 78 1.19 10.00 -17.67
C PHE A 78 1.12 8.52 -18.05
N GLY A 79 0.32 7.73 -17.33
CA GLY A 79 0.05 6.34 -17.67
C GLY A 79 1.17 5.39 -17.29
N GLY A 80 1.00 4.70 -16.16
CA GLY A 80 1.56 3.38 -15.96
C GLY A 80 3.09 3.31 -15.81
N ALA A 81 3.64 2.11 -16.06
CA ALA A 81 4.92 1.62 -15.55
C ALA A 81 6.14 2.54 -15.67
N ALA A 82 6.17 3.43 -16.66
CA ALA A 82 7.32 4.28 -16.95
C ALA A 82 7.74 5.20 -15.79
N PHE A 83 6.79 5.52 -14.90
CA PHE A 83 7.01 6.42 -13.75
C PHE A 83 7.26 5.68 -12.43
N VAL A 84 7.23 4.35 -12.45
CA VAL A 84 7.58 3.52 -11.31
C VAL A 84 9.08 3.20 -11.39
N PRO A 85 9.89 3.57 -10.38
CA PRO A 85 11.30 3.19 -10.35
C PRO A 85 11.48 1.68 -10.51
N LYS A 86 12.49 1.28 -11.30
CA LYS A 86 12.87 -0.13 -11.45
C LYS A 86 13.26 -0.74 -10.10
N GLY A 87 13.09 -2.05 -9.99
CA GLY A 87 13.50 -2.80 -8.80
C GLY A 87 12.48 -2.82 -7.67
N LEU A 88 11.23 -2.39 -7.90
CA LEU A 88 10.16 -2.42 -6.89
C LEU A 88 9.29 -3.67 -7.01
N PHE A 89 8.71 -3.87 -8.19
CA PHE A 89 7.90 -5.05 -8.52
C PHE A 89 8.48 -5.76 -9.74
N ALA A 90 8.40 -7.09 -9.75
CA ALA A 90 8.71 -7.90 -10.92
C ALA A 90 7.69 -7.67 -12.04
N GLN A 91 8.06 -7.90 -13.30
CA GLN A 91 7.14 -7.68 -14.44
C GLN A 91 5.89 -8.57 -14.38
N ASN A 92 6.06 -9.80 -13.90
CA ASN A 92 5.01 -10.79 -13.70
C ASN A 92 4.47 -10.81 -12.26
N VAL A 93 4.60 -9.71 -11.51
CA VAL A 93 4.09 -9.65 -10.13
C VAL A 93 2.61 -10.04 -10.09
N VAL A 94 2.23 -10.84 -9.09
CA VAL A 94 0.83 -11.16 -8.79
C VAL A 94 0.53 -10.82 -7.35
N GLY A 95 -0.71 -10.49 -7.03
CA GLY A 95 -1.05 -10.25 -5.64
C GLY A 95 -2.50 -9.95 -5.36
N ARG A 96 -2.80 -9.83 -4.07
CA ARG A 96 -4.11 -9.47 -3.55
C ARG A 96 -4.01 -8.21 -2.70
N VAL A 97 -5.00 -7.34 -2.81
CA VAL A 97 -5.27 -6.30 -1.82
C VAL A 97 -6.70 -6.47 -1.37
N ASP A 98 -6.95 -7.03 -0.20
CA ASP A 98 -8.28 -7.11 0.38
C ASP A 98 -8.65 -5.77 1.02
N PRO A 99 -9.87 -5.24 0.78
CA PRO A 99 -11.03 -5.85 0.12
C PRO A 99 -11.20 -5.48 -1.38
N VAL A 100 -10.14 -5.13 -2.08
CA VAL A 100 -10.19 -4.58 -3.45
C VAL A 100 -10.16 -5.67 -4.52
N GLY A 101 -9.32 -6.70 -4.35
CA GLY A 101 -9.28 -7.87 -5.22
C GLY A 101 -7.88 -8.33 -5.62
N ASN A 102 -7.85 -9.11 -6.72
CA ASN A 102 -6.66 -9.77 -7.24
C ASN A 102 -6.05 -9.05 -8.46
N PHE A 103 -4.72 -9.04 -8.54
CA PHE A 103 -3.92 -8.33 -9.54
C PHE A 103 -2.89 -9.25 -10.17
N THR A 104 -2.74 -9.12 -11.48
CA THR A 104 -1.82 -9.94 -12.28
C THR A 104 -1.03 -9.06 -13.24
N GLY A 105 0.29 -9.16 -13.16
CA GLY A 105 1.22 -8.32 -13.91
C GLY A 105 1.50 -6.96 -13.25
N PHE A 106 2.57 -6.34 -13.75
CA PHE A 106 3.11 -5.08 -13.24
C PHE A 106 2.10 -3.93 -13.29
N GLU A 107 1.51 -3.66 -14.46
CA GLU A 107 0.57 -2.55 -14.65
C GLU A 107 -0.65 -2.66 -13.70
N HIS A 108 -1.21 -3.87 -13.55
CA HIS A 108 -2.34 -4.08 -12.65
C HIS A 108 -1.96 -3.82 -11.20
N SER A 109 -0.76 -4.22 -10.77
CA SER A 109 -0.35 -4.02 -9.37
C SER A 109 -0.06 -2.55 -9.06
N ILE A 110 0.67 -1.84 -9.92
CA ILE A 110 1.09 -0.46 -9.63
C ILE A 110 -0.08 0.52 -9.63
N GLU A 111 -1.11 0.29 -10.45
CA GLU A 111 -2.28 1.16 -10.47
C GLU A 111 -3.05 1.07 -9.16
N TYR A 112 -3.28 -0.13 -8.65
CA TYR A 112 -4.05 -0.25 -7.41
C TYR A 112 -3.28 0.26 -6.19
N PHE A 113 -1.95 0.10 -6.16
CA PHE A 113 -1.14 0.69 -5.10
C PHE A 113 -1.07 2.22 -5.18
N PHE A 114 -0.88 2.81 -6.37
CA PHE A 114 -0.55 4.23 -6.50
C PHE A 114 -1.71 5.09 -6.98
N ALA A 115 -2.52 4.58 -7.92
CA ALA A 115 -3.61 5.35 -8.52
C ALA A 115 -4.83 5.49 -7.60
N LEU A 116 -4.99 4.61 -6.61
CA LEU A 116 -6.08 4.69 -5.63
C LEU A 116 -5.74 5.55 -4.40
N SER A 117 -4.51 6.05 -4.31
CA SER A 117 -4.15 7.02 -3.27
C SER A 117 -4.93 8.32 -3.49
N PRO A 118 -5.59 8.88 -2.45
CA PRO A 118 -6.49 10.02 -2.63
C PRO A 118 -5.74 11.24 -3.17
N LEU A 119 -6.27 11.80 -4.26
CA LEU A 119 -5.82 13.06 -4.82
C LEU A 119 -6.62 14.21 -4.21
N PRO A 120 -5.97 15.29 -3.71
CA PRO A 120 -6.67 16.40 -3.07
C PRO A 120 -7.71 17.09 -3.97
N GLN A 121 -7.48 17.08 -5.28
CA GLN A 121 -8.37 17.71 -6.26
C GLN A 121 -9.58 16.82 -6.61
N ALA A 122 -9.57 15.54 -6.23
CA ALA A 122 -10.54 14.54 -6.63
C ALA A 122 -11.50 14.12 -5.50
N ASN A 123 -11.43 14.75 -4.32
CA ASN A 123 -12.31 14.46 -3.20
C ASN A 123 -12.68 15.75 -2.44
N PRO A 124 -13.89 15.83 -1.85
CA PRO A 124 -14.41 17.06 -1.27
C PRO A 124 -13.66 17.52 -0.02
N SER A 125 -12.98 16.61 0.68
CA SER A 125 -12.17 16.91 1.86
C SER A 125 -10.75 17.38 1.53
N SER A 126 -10.39 17.45 0.24
CA SER A 126 -9.02 17.66 -0.22
C SER A 126 -8.00 16.75 0.48
N ALA A 127 -8.43 15.53 0.80
CA ALA A 127 -7.63 14.55 1.49
C ALA A 127 -6.51 14.02 0.59
N ALA A 128 -5.33 13.82 1.17
CA ALA A 128 -4.24 13.06 0.59
C ALA A 128 -3.53 12.25 1.67
N ILE A 129 -2.84 11.18 1.26
CA ILE A 129 -1.79 10.56 2.06
C ILE A 129 -0.57 11.48 1.99
N THR A 130 -0.11 11.98 3.13
CA THR A 130 0.99 12.98 3.21
C THR A 130 2.26 12.44 3.86
N SER A 131 2.18 11.29 4.54
CA SER A 131 3.35 10.55 4.98
C SER A 131 2.98 9.11 5.32
N TYR A 132 3.98 8.27 5.54
CA TYR A 132 3.78 6.89 5.98
C TYR A 132 4.79 6.51 7.05
N LYS A 133 4.49 5.44 7.77
CA LYS A 133 5.42 4.79 8.68
C LYS A 133 5.21 3.28 8.64
N ILE A 134 6.28 2.54 8.34
CA ILE A 134 6.33 1.10 8.60
C ILE A 134 6.48 0.95 10.12
N VAL A 135 5.41 0.51 10.79
CA VAL A 135 5.37 0.41 12.26
C VAL A 135 5.77 -0.97 12.74
N GLU A 136 5.57 -1.99 11.93
CA GLU A 136 5.98 -3.37 12.19
C GLU A 136 6.60 -3.93 10.91
N PHE A 137 7.70 -4.65 11.05
CA PHE A 137 8.40 -5.26 9.94
C PHE A 137 9.16 -6.51 10.37
N SER A 138 8.91 -7.62 9.70
CA SER A 138 9.70 -8.84 9.81
C SER A 138 10.16 -9.28 8.43
N SER A 139 11.34 -9.89 8.36
CA SER A 139 11.85 -10.56 7.17
C SER A 139 12.80 -11.64 7.67
N GLU A 140 12.26 -12.84 7.81
CA GLU A 140 12.94 -13.98 8.45
C GLU A 140 13.90 -14.68 7.49
N CYS A 141 13.60 -14.63 6.19
CA CYS A 141 14.41 -15.16 5.11
C CYS A 141 14.55 -14.14 3.98
N ARG A 142 15.39 -14.48 3.01
CA ARG A 142 15.75 -13.58 1.92
C ARG A 142 14.53 -13.10 1.16
N ASP A 143 13.61 -13.99 0.84
CA ASP A 143 12.53 -13.79 -0.10
C ASP A 143 11.20 -13.46 0.57
N ILE A 144 11.05 -13.58 1.89
CA ILE A 144 9.78 -13.27 2.58
C ILE A 144 9.94 -12.08 3.53
N ALA A 145 8.95 -11.19 3.52
CA ALA A 145 8.75 -10.18 4.54
C ALA A 145 7.28 -9.98 4.88
N ALA A 146 7.01 -9.46 6.07
CA ALA A 146 5.70 -8.95 6.46
C ALA A 146 5.84 -7.52 7.00
N SER A 147 4.82 -6.70 6.78
CA SER A 147 4.81 -5.31 7.24
C SER A 147 3.44 -4.85 7.70
N VAL A 148 3.42 -3.97 8.70
CA VAL A 148 2.27 -3.11 9.00
C VAL A 148 2.68 -1.66 8.73
N VAL A 149 1.87 -0.97 7.92
CA VAL A 149 2.13 0.41 7.52
C VAL A 149 0.97 1.30 7.91
N TYR A 150 1.29 2.43 8.54
CA TYR A 150 0.36 3.52 8.77
C TYR A 150 0.57 4.58 7.71
N LEU A 151 -0.48 4.92 6.98
CA LEU A 151 -0.54 5.96 5.96
C LEU A 151 -1.25 7.16 6.58
N TYR A 152 -0.49 8.19 6.92
CA TYR A 152 -1.03 9.40 7.54
C TYR A 152 -1.60 10.32 6.47
N THR A 153 -2.79 10.84 6.75
CA THR A 153 -3.53 11.67 5.82
C THR A 153 -3.75 13.07 6.38
N SER A 154 -3.83 14.04 5.49
CA SER A 154 -4.17 15.42 5.84
C SER A 154 -4.83 16.14 4.67
N VAL A 155 -5.40 17.31 4.97
CA VAL A 155 -5.99 18.19 3.97
C VAL A 155 -4.89 18.94 3.21
N VAL A 156 -4.80 18.73 1.89
CA VAL A 156 -3.85 19.42 1.01
C VAL A 156 -4.61 20.40 0.12
N ASN A 157 -4.84 21.60 0.64
CA ASN A 157 -5.51 22.69 -0.07
C ASN A 157 -4.83 24.03 0.25
N PRO A 158 -3.72 24.37 -0.44
CA PRO A 158 -3.00 25.61 -0.20
C PRO A 158 -3.94 26.84 -0.27
N GLY A 159 -3.99 27.62 0.80
CA GLY A 159 -4.88 28.79 0.91
C GLY A 159 -6.17 28.55 1.71
N SER A 160 -6.50 27.29 2.03
CA SER A 160 -7.56 26.96 2.98
C SER A 160 -7.05 27.04 4.43
N PRO A 161 -7.88 27.49 5.40
CA PRO A 161 -7.53 27.41 6.83
C PRO A 161 -7.38 25.97 7.33
N ASP A 162 -7.98 24.99 6.64
CA ASP A 162 -7.84 23.57 6.98
C ASP A 162 -6.58 22.93 6.40
N HIS A 163 -5.74 23.64 5.61
CA HIS A 163 -4.53 23.06 5.05
C HIS A 163 -3.60 22.50 6.14
N GLY A 164 -3.17 21.24 5.98
CA GLY A 164 -2.34 20.53 6.96
C GLY A 164 -3.12 19.91 8.12
N LYS A 165 -4.44 20.10 8.18
CA LYS A 165 -5.29 19.44 9.18
C LYS A 165 -5.19 17.92 9.06
N PRO A 166 -4.82 17.22 10.15
CA PRO A 166 -4.75 15.76 10.14
C PRO A 166 -6.13 15.14 9.90
N LEU A 167 -6.14 14.08 9.09
CA LEU A 167 -7.29 13.21 8.85
C LEU A 167 -6.99 11.81 9.43
N PRO A 168 -7.99 10.92 9.55
CA PRO A 168 -7.76 9.57 10.06
C PRO A 168 -6.69 8.82 9.24
N PRO A 169 -5.68 8.20 9.87
CA PRO A 169 -4.69 7.41 9.15
C PRO A 169 -5.30 6.10 8.64
N LEU A 170 -4.79 5.60 7.51
CA LEU A 170 -5.11 4.27 6.99
C LEU A 170 -4.07 3.26 7.46
N LYS A 171 -4.49 2.03 7.74
CA LYS A 171 -3.59 0.91 8.05
C LYS A 171 -3.58 -0.07 6.89
N GLN A 172 -2.40 -0.59 6.54
CA GLN A 172 -2.27 -1.76 5.66
C GLN A 172 -1.37 -2.80 6.32
N VAL A 173 -1.78 -4.06 6.25
CA VAL A 173 -0.99 -5.23 6.64
C VAL A 173 -0.62 -5.96 5.34
N ALA A 174 0.61 -6.41 5.18
CA ALA A 174 1.00 -7.10 3.95
C ALA A 174 2.07 -8.15 4.17
N PHE A 175 1.95 -9.25 3.44
CA PHE A 175 2.99 -10.25 3.19
C PHE A 175 3.58 -10.03 1.80
N TRP A 176 4.89 -10.21 1.70
CA TRP A 176 5.68 -9.90 0.51
C TRP A 176 6.60 -11.07 0.18
N LYS A 177 6.64 -11.45 -1.10
CA LYS A 177 7.61 -12.36 -1.67
C LYS A 177 8.49 -11.64 -2.67
N PHE A 178 9.80 -11.83 -2.56
CA PHE A 178 10.80 -11.18 -3.39
C PHE A 178 11.52 -12.18 -4.29
N ASN A 179 11.77 -11.79 -5.54
CA ASN A 179 12.65 -12.55 -6.43
C ASN A 179 14.13 -12.40 -6.01
N LYS A 180 15.04 -13.02 -6.77
CA LYS A 180 16.47 -12.99 -6.48
C LYS A 180 17.06 -11.58 -6.59
N GLU A 181 16.46 -10.73 -7.40
CA GLU A 181 16.83 -9.35 -7.66
C GLU A 181 16.33 -8.39 -6.56
N GLY A 182 15.45 -8.87 -5.66
CA GLY A 182 14.89 -8.07 -4.56
C GLY A 182 13.65 -7.26 -4.95
N GLU A 183 13.03 -7.58 -6.09
CA GLU A 183 11.76 -7.04 -6.53
C GLU A 183 10.62 -7.88 -5.94
N VAL A 184 9.51 -7.24 -5.61
CA VAL A 184 8.30 -7.96 -5.17
C VAL A 184 7.73 -8.75 -6.35
N GLU A 185 7.71 -10.07 -6.24
CA GLU A 185 7.07 -10.97 -7.20
C GLU A 185 5.68 -11.40 -6.76
N LYS A 186 5.41 -11.45 -5.46
CA LYS A 186 4.07 -11.74 -4.92
C LYS A 186 3.77 -10.89 -3.69
N TYR A 187 2.51 -10.51 -3.49
CA TYR A 187 2.07 -9.84 -2.28
C TYR A 187 0.66 -10.24 -1.89
N ASP A 188 0.40 -10.26 -0.59
CA ASP A 188 -0.93 -10.41 -0.02
C ASP A 188 -1.13 -9.28 0.99
N ALA A 189 -1.96 -8.30 0.64
CA ALA A 189 -2.18 -7.11 1.44
C ALA A 189 -3.64 -7.02 1.90
N TRP A 190 -3.83 -6.46 3.09
CA TRP A 190 -5.13 -6.26 3.70
C TRP A 190 -5.25 -4.87 4.29
N ILE A 191 -6.36 -4.21 3.99
CA ILE A 191 -6.73 -2.90 4.50
C ILE A 191 -7.96 -3.05 5.41
N PRO A 192 -7.78 -3.16 6.73
CA PRO A 192 -8.89 -3.34 7.65
C PRO A 192 -9.78 -2.09 7.74
N ASN A 193 -11.10 -2.29 7.75
CA ASN A 193 -12.12 -1.25 7.90
C ASN A 193 -12.01 -0.12 6.87
N LEU A 194 -11.74 -0.46 5.60
CA LEU A 194 -11.58 0.52 4.52
C LEU A 194 -12.83 1.39 4.38
N ASN A 195 -14.03 0.81 4.54
CA ASN A 195 -15.29 1.55 4.49
C ASN A 195 -15.39 2.67 5.53
N SER A 196 -15.03 2.37 6.77
CA SER A 196 -15.03 3.36 7.86
C SER A 196 -13.99 4.45 7.63
N TRP A 197 -12.82 4.08 7.08
CA TRP A 197 -11.79 5.06 6.77
C TRP A 197 -12.21 6.01 5.64
N VAL A 198 -12.78 5.49 4.53
CA VAL A 198 -13.23 6.31 3.41
C VAL A 198 -14.33 7.28 3.87
N THR A 199 -15.37 6.79 4.54
CA THR A 199 -16.49 7.64 5.00
C THR A 199 -16.04 8.80 5.90
N ARG A 200 -15.04 8.58 6.77
CA ARG A 200 -14.49 9.61 7.66
C ARG A 200 -13.50 10.55 6.99
N THR A 201 -12.79 10.07 5.96
CA THR A 201 -11.70 10.83 5.32
C THR A 201 -12.18 11.65 4.15
N THR A 202 -13.14 11.15 3.37
CA THR A 202 -13.67 11.83 2.17
C THR A 202 -15.07 12.40 2.39
N MET A 203 -15.61 12.29 3.62
CA MET A 203 -16.98 12.68 3.96
C MET A 203 -18.06 11.96 3.14
N ALA A 204 -17.75 10.76 2.63
CA ALA A 204 -18.71 9.96 1.89
C ALA A 204 -19.82 9.43 2.83
N SER A 205 -21.08 9.68 2.46
CA SER A 205 -22.26 9.24 3.23
C SER A 205 -22.93 8.06 2.55
N LEU A 206 -22.29 6.89 2.60
CA LEU A 206 -22.67 5.72 1.79
C LEU A 206 -24.06 5.16 2.11
N GLY A 207 -24.65 5.48 3.27
CA GLY A 207 -26.01 5.08 3.63
C GLY A 207 -27.10 6.11 3.30
N ASN A 208 -26.74 7.28 2.77
CA ASN A 208 -27.69 8.34 2.44
C ASN A 208 -28.15 8.22 0.97
N PRO A 209 -29.45 8.05 0.69
CA PRO A 209 -29.96 7.87 -0.68
C PRO A 209 -29.62 9.02 -1.63
N GLU A 210 -29.64 10.26 -1.16
CA GLU A 210 -29.30 11.43 -2.00
C GLU A 210 -27.83 11.41 -2.42
N PHE A 211 -26.93 11.07 -1.50
CA PHE A 211 -25.50 10.88 -1.75
C PHE A 211 -25.27 9.74 -2.74
N GLN A 212 -25.96 8.61 -2.55
CA GLN A 212 -25.84 7.46 -3.45
C GLN A 212 -26.26 7.82 -4.88
N LEU A 213 -27.41 8.50 -5.04
CA LEU A 213 -27.89 8.94 -6.34
C LEU A 213 -26.92 9.92 -7.01
N GLU A 214 -26.37 10.86 -6.25
CA GLU A 214 -25.38 11.79 -6.79
C GLU A 214 -24.09 11.08 -7.20
N SER A 215 -23.59 10.14 -6.38
CA SER A 215 -22.44 9.33 -6.73
C SER A 215 -22.67 8.51 -8.01
N ILE A 216 -23.87 7.93 -8.18
CA ILE A 216 -24.24 7.23 -9.41
C ILE A 216 -24.18 8.18 -10.62
N ARG A 217 -24.73 9.40 -10.50
CA ARG A 217 -24.63 10.41 -11.57
C ARG A 217 -23.18 10.73 -11.90
N GLN A 218 -22.34 10.96 -10.90
CA GLN A 218 -20.91 11.24 -11.10
C GLN A 218 -20.20 10.09 -11.82
N ILE A 219 -20.53 8.84 -11.49
CA ILE A 219 -20.02 7.66 -12.22
C ILE A 219 -20.48 7.69 -13.67
N CYS A 220 -21.75 7.96 -13.94
CA CYS A 220 -22.28 7.96 -15.29
C CYS A 220 -21.72 9.09 -16.16
N TYR A 221 -21.62 10.32 -15.62
CA TYR A 221 -20.94 11.43 -16.31
C TYR A 221 -19.47 11.09 -16.58
N GLY A 222 -18.76 10.59 -15.56
CA GLY A 222 -17.36 10.23 -15.68
C GLY A 222 -17.11 9.09 -16.67
N THR A 223 -18.02 8.12 -16.73
CA THR A 223 -17.96 6.98 -17.67
C THR A 223 -18.17 7.48 -19.08
N GLN A 224 -19.21 8.27 -19.36
CA GLN A 224 -19.46 8.80 -20.71
C GLN A 224 -18.35 9.75 -21.19
N ALA A 225 -17.68 10.44 -20.27
CA ALA A 225 -16.55 11.31 -20.62
C ALA A 225 -15.28 10.55 -21.01
N ARG A 226 -15.10 9.29 -20.57
CA ARG A 226 -13.81 8.56 -20.69
C ARG A 226 -13.91 7.22 -21.43
N CYS A 227 -15.09 6.63 -21.44
CA CYS A 227 -15.37 5.32 -22.02
C CYS A 227 -16.22 5.51 -23.28
N TYR A 228 -15.55 5.76 -24.40
CA TYR A 228 -16.17 5.99 -25.71
C TYR A 228 -15.57 5.09 -26.79
N GLY A 229 -16.22 5.02 -27.96
CA GLY A 229 -15.80 4.15 -29.06
C GLY A 229 -15.81 2.67 -28.63
N PRO A 230 -14.71 1.91 -28.82
CA PRO A 230 -14.67 0.50 -28.42
C PRO A 230 -14.80 0.29 -26.90
N ASN A 231 -14.58 1.33 -26.10
CA ASN A 231 -14.70 1.28 -24.64
C ASN A 231 -16.07 1.73 -24.14
N GLN A 232 -17.02 2.09 -25.01
CA GLN A 232 -18.36 2.52 -24.60
C GLN A 232 -19.08 1.42 -23.81
N GLN A 233 -19.66 1.79 -22.66
CA GLN A 233 -20.33 0.86 -21.75
C GLN A 233 -21.84 1.06 -21.63
N TRP A 234 -22.30 2.27 -21.91
CA TRP A 234 -23.68 2.70 -21.73
C TRP A 234 -24.13 3.50 -22.95
N ASP A 235 -25.41 3.40 -23.29
CA ASP A 235 -25.96 4.12 -24.44
C ASP A 235 -26.08 5.62 -24.15
N SER A 236 -26.41 5.97 -22.91
CA SER A 236 -26.55 7.34 -22.42
C SER A 236 -26.23 7.47 -20.94
N ILE A 237 -26.16 8.70 -20.44
CA ILE A 237 -26.02 8.97 -19.01
C ILE A 237 -27.26 8.44 -18.27
N GLU A 238 -28.45 8.63 -18.83
CA GLU A 238 -29.72 8.18 -18.27
C GLU A 238 -29.78 6.65 -18.19
N ASP A 239 -29.35 5.94 -19.23
CA ASP A 239 -29.27 4.48 -19.24
C ASP A 239 -28.33 3.97 -18.15
N CYS A 240 -27.15 4.58 -18.02
CA CYS A 240 -26.22 4.30 -16.93
C CYS A 240 -26.85 4.52 -15.55
N VAL A 241 -27.52 5.66 -15.33
CA VAL A 241 -28.14 5.98 -14.02
C VAL A 241 -29.22 4.95 -13.70
N VAL A 242 -30.07 4.59 -14.65
CA VAL A 242 -31.12 3.57 -14.48
C VAL A 242 -30.53 2.19 -14.22
N GLY A 243 -29.44 1.84 -14.91
CA GLY A 243 -28.74 0.57 -14.73
C GLY A 243 -28.09 0.46 -13.35
N LEU A 244 -27.33 1.47 -12.95
CA LEU A 244 -26.61 1.46 -11.67
C LEU A 244 -27.54 1.63 -10.46
N ALA A 245 -28.67 2.34 -10.59
CA ALA A 245 -29.67 2.45 -9.53
C ALA A 245 -30.34 1.11 -9.16
N LYS A 246 -30.21 0.08 -10.00
CA LYS A 246 -30.69 -1.28 -9.71
C LYS A 246 -29.68 -2.14 -8.97
N LYS A 247 -28.41 -1.71 -8.90
CA LYS A 247 -27.36 -2.45 -8.21
C LYS A 247 -27.31 -2.05 -6.74
N ASN A 248 -26.84 -2.96 -5.90
CA ASN A 248 -26.52 -2.61 -4.53
C ASN A 248 -25.47 -1.51 -4.52
N TYR A 249 -25.60 -0.54 -3.62
CA TYR A 249 -24.60 0.51 -3.51
C TYR A 249 -23.26 -0.06 -3.03
N GLY A 250 -23.31 -0.98 -2.06
CA GLY A 250 -22.16 -1.68 -1.50
C GLY A 250 -21.38 -0.85 -0.48
N THR A 251 -20.25 -1.41 -0.04
CA THR A 251 -19.31 -0.78 0.89
C THR A 251 -17.89 -0.96 0.37
N TYR A 252 -16.95 -0.16 0.88
CA TYR A 252 -15.54 -0.39 0.51
C TYR A 252 -14.95 -1.64 1.16
N ASP A 253 -15.67 -2.34 2.04
CA ASP A 253 -15.22 -3.63 2.59
C ASP A 253 -15.58 -4.81 1.65
N GLU A 254 -16.29 -4.54 0.55
CA GLU A 254 -16.68 -5.48 -0.51
C GLU A 254 -16.44 -4.84 -1.89
N ALA A 255 -15.28 -4.19 -2.04
CA ALA A 255 -14.94 -3.37 -3.19
C ALA A 255 -14.63 -4.15 -4.48
N TRP A 256 -14.93 -5.45 -4.49
CA TRP A 256 -14.87 -6.39 -5.62
C TRP A 256 -16.26 -6.83 -6.13
N GLY A 257 -17.34 -6.60 -5.36
CA GLY A 257 -18.67 -7.12 -5.69
C GLY A 257 -19.36 -6.39 -6.85
N ASP A 258 -20.52 -6.90 -7.30
CA ASP A 258 -21.36 -6.25 -8.31
C ASP A 258 -22.14 -5.06 -7.74
N ASN A 259 -21.40 -4.04 -7.32
CA ASN A 259 -21.94 -2.88 -6.63
C ASN A 259 -21.41 -1.54 -7.18
N VAL A 260 -22.00 -0.44 -6.70
CA VAL A 260 -21.66 0.94 -7.13
C VAL A 260 -20.30 1.37 -6.58
N VAL A 261 -19.92 0.93 -5.38
CA VAL A 261 -18.61 1.23 -4.77
C VAL A 261 -17.46 0.67 -5.61
N CYS A 262 -17.52 -0.59 -6.04
CA CYS A 262 -16.52 -1.18 -6.95
C CYS A 262 -16.37 -0.34 -8.23
N ARG A 263 -17.49 0.09 -8.81
CA ARG A 263 -17.50 0.93 -10.02
C ARG A 263 -16.93 2.32 -9.79
N THR A 264 -17.02 2.86 -8.58
CA THR A 264 -16.38 4.13 -8.21
C THR A 264 -14.86 4.01 -8.28
N ILE A 265 -14.30 2.90 -7.77
CA ILE A 265 -12.86 2.62 -7.86
C ILE A 265 -12.44 2.50 -9.32
N HIS A 266 -13.17 1.70 -10.10
CA HIS A 266 -12.85 1.50 -11.51
C HIS A 266 -13.00 2.76 -12.34
N LEU A 267 -13.95 3.64 -11.99
CA LEU A 267 -14.06 4.95 -12.60
C LEU A 267 -12.78 5.75 -12.39
N VAL A 268 -12.16 5.75 -11.21
CA VAL A 268 -10.87 6.45 -11.00
C VAL A 268 -9.81 5.89 -11.95
N LEU A 269 -9.72 4.57 -12.08
CA LEU A 269 -8.70 3.90 -12.88
C LEU A 269 -8.87 4.08 -14.41
N THR A 270 -10.05 4.48 -14.90
CA THR A 270 -10.22 4.84 -16.32
C THR A 270 -9.40 6.05 -16.75
N GLN A 271 -8.88 6.86 -15.82
CA GLN A 271 -7.97 7.97 -16.15
C GLN A 271 -6.62 7.48 -16.67
N THR A 272 -6.18 6.31 -16.21
CA THR A 272 -4.85 5.76 -16.51
C THR A 272 -4.91 4.76 -17.68
N ARG A 273 -5.84 3.79 -17.64
CA ARG A 273 -6.01 2.75 -18.68
C ARG A 273 -7.50 2.48 -18.97
N PRO A 274 -8.15 3.34 -19.77
CA PRO A 274 -9.58 3.21 -20.05
C PRO A 274 -9.95 1.89 -20.75
N ASP A 275 -9.09 1.36 -21.62
CA ASP A 275 -9.28 0.06 -22.29
C ASP A 275 -9.40 -1.11 -21.30
N VAL A 276 -8.69 -1.05 -20.17
CA VAL A 276 -8.77 -2.07 -19.13
C VAL A 276 -9.92 -1.79 -18.17
N HIS A 277 -10.14 -0.55 -17.74
CA HIS A 277 -11.07 -0.27 -16.64
C HIS A 277 -12.48 0.12 -17.07
N CYS A 278 -12.71 0.54 -18.31
CA CYS A 278 -14.05 0.85 -18.80
C CYS A 278 -15.00 -0.36 -18.73
N PRO A 279 -14.62 -1.58 -19.15
CA PRO A 279 -15.49 -2.76 -18.98
C PRO A 279 -16.02 -2.95 -17.55
N HIS A 280 -15.23 -2.54 -16.55
CA HIS A 280 -15.57 -2.75 -15.14
C HIS A 280 -16.62 -1.77 -14.60
N VAL A 281 -16.78 -0.59 -15.21
CA VAL A 281 -17.83 0.37 -14.83
C VAL A 281 -19.17 0.09 -15.53
N GLY A 282 -19.18 -0.84 -16.49
CA GLY A 282 -20.35 -1.20 -17.28
C GLY A 282 -21.38 -2.10 -16.58
N PRO A 283 -22.45 -2.47 -17.30
CA PRO A 283 -23.55 -3.27 -16.76
C PRO A 283 -23.10 -4.63 -16.21
N THR A 284 -22.18 -5.29 -16.92
CA THR A 284 -21.66 -6.63 -16.58
C THR A 284 -20.54 -6.59 -15.54
N GLY A 285 -19.98 -5.41 -15.26
CA GLY A 285 -18.82 -5.26 -14.37
C GLY A 285 -17.52 -5.82 -14.94
N GLY A 286 -17.50 -6.27 -16.21
CA GLY A 286 -16.30 -6.71 -16.93
C GLY A 286 -15.51 -7.83 -16.24
N GLY A 287 -16.17 -8.62 -15.38
CA GLY A 287 -15.51 -9.66 -14.57
C GLY A 287 -14.70 -9.15 -13.37
N LYS A 288 -14.68 -7.83 -13.11
CA LYS A 288 -14.05 -7.25 -11.90
C LYS A 288 -15.05 -6.78 -10.85
N CYS A 289 -16.12 -6.09 -11.25
CA CYS A 289 -17.20 -5.73 -10.35
C CYS A 289 -18.33 -6.74 -10.49
N VAL A 290 -18.09 -7.95 -9.98
CA VAL A 290 -18.99 -9.09 -10.06
C VAL A 290 -19.10 -9.76 -8.69
N ASP A 291 -20.28 -10.24 -8.34
CA ASP A 291 -20.43 -11.05 -7.14
C ASP A 291 -19.72 -12.40 -7.36
N VAL A 292 -18.88 -12.77 -6.39
CA VAL A 292 -18.15 -14.03 -6.34
C VAL A 292 -18.45 -14.72 -5.03
N GLU A 293 -18.51 -16.04 -5.07
CA GLU A 293 -18.71 -16.84 -3.86
C GLU A 293 -17.53 -16.64 -2.91
N TYR A 294 -17.82 -16.45 -1.62
CA TYR A 294 -16.80 -16.13 -0.61
C TYR A 294 -15.58 -17.07 -0.66
N PRO A 295 -15.74 -18.42 -0.74
CA PRO A 295 -14.59 -19.32 -0.80
C PRO A 295 -13.75 -19.14 -2.07
N GLU A 296 -14.39 -18.86 -3.20
CA GLU A 296 -13.72 -18.74 -4.50
C GLU A 296 -12.82 -17.51 -4.55
N ASN A 297 -13.19 -16.42 -3.86
CA ASN A 297 -12.36 -15.22 -3.81
C ASN A 297 -11.26 -15.34 -2.74
N TYR A 298 -11.66 -15.66 -1.51
CA TYR A 298 -10.75 -15.60 -0.34
C TYR A 298 -9.77 -16.78 -0.25
N PHE A 299 -10.09 -17.93 -0.82
CA PHE A 299 -9.21 -19.12 -0.81
C PHE A 299 -8.65 -19.40 -2.22
N SER A 300 -8.48 -18.34 -3.03
CA SER A 300 -7.95 -18.42 -4.40
C SER A 300 -6.43 -18.50 -4.49
N ASP A 301 -5.71 -18.66 -3.37
CA ASP A 301 -4.24 -18.59 -3.32
C ASP A 301 -3.55 -19.47 -4.35
N LYS A 302 -4.02 -20.71 -4.52
CA LYS A 302 -3.46 -21.63 -5.52
C LYS A 302 -3.58 -21.13 -6.94
N TRP A 303 -4.72 -20.53 -7.27
CA TRP A 303 -4.96 -19.96 -8.59
C TRP A 303 -4.20 -18.64 -8.78
N LEU A 304 -4.19 -17.77 -7.77
CA LEU A 304 -3.57 -16.45 -7.84
C LEU A 304 -2.05 -16.52 -7.87
N TYR A 305 -1.47 -17.34 -6.99
CA TYR A 305 -0.02 -17.43 -6.80
C TYR A 305 0.62 -18.58 -7.59
N GLU A 306 -0.16 -19.44 -8.23
CA GLU A 306 0.34 -20.63 -8.94
C GLU A 306 1.24 -21.53 -8.06
N GLU A 307 0.97 -21.56 -6.76
CA GLU A 307 1.67 -22.36 -5.75
C GLU A 307 0.65 -23.08 -4.85
N GLU A 308 1.03 -24.17 -4.18
CA GLU A 308 0.09 -24.82 -3.25
C GLU A 308 -0.30 -23.88 -2.09
N THR A 309 -1.56 -23.99 -1.63
CA THR A 309 -2.07 -23.18 -0.54
C THR A 309 -1.18 -23.32 0.70
N GLY A 310 -0.78 -22.20 1.29
CA GLY A 310 0.10 -22.18 2.45
C GLY A 310 1.61 -22.26 2.13
N GLU A 311 2.02 -22.33 0.87
CA GLU A 311 3.43 -22.42 0.48
C GLU A 311 4.03 -21.07 0.03
N THR A 312 3.17 -20.09 -0.31
CA THR A 312 3.60 -18.88 -1.02
C THR A 312 4.48 -17.97 -0.17
N PHE A 313 4.04 -17.65 1.05
CA PHE A 313 4.71 -16.72 1.97
C PHE A 313 5.40 -17.43 3.13
N VAL A 314 6.06 -18.55 2.85
CA VAL A 314 6.78 -19.36 3.82
C VAL A 314 8.26 -19.40 3.47
N CYS A 315 9.12 -19.20 4.48
CA CYS A 315 10.56 -19.34 4.32
C CYS A 315 10.93 -20.81 4.05
N LYS A 316 11.69 -21.04 2.98
CA LYS A 316 12.17 -22.36 2.56
C LYS A 316 13.67 -22.50 2.76
#